data_AF-A0A7M3M9A3-F1
#
_entry.id   AF-A0A7M3M9A3-F1
#
_cell.length_a   1.000
_cell.length_b   1.000
_cell.length_c   1.000
_cell.angle_alpha   90.00
_cell.angle_beta   90.00
_cell.angle_gamma   90.00
#
_symmetry.space_group_name_H-M   'P 1'
#
loop_
_entity.id
_entity.type
_entity.pdbx_description
1 polymer ?
#
loop_
_entity_poly.entity_id
_entity_poly.type
_entity_poly.pdbx_seq_one_letter_code
_entity_poly.pdbx_strand_id
1 'polypeptide(L)'
;MDNHISSRALLHRRDVIKNNPRFSEAILEHYTINDAIYKKQPLFYKTMLQEARFNIILAMCCFIFGNQAESVSEIKELCSRYKIASPNSVIAIITILRTTGRIRTWRCEEDRRKTRVAPTEKGLNELKRYMS
;
A
#
# COMPACT_ATOMS: atom_id res chain seq x y z
N MET A 1 7.82 -15.07 18.50
CA MET A 1 6.47 -15.41 19.00
C MET A 1 5.54 -15.34 17.82
N ASP A 2 5.21 -16.49 17.23
CA ASP A 2 4.25 -16.57 16.14
C ASP A 2 2.84 -16.32 16.70
N ASN A 3 2.28 -15.15 16.39
CA ASN A 3 0.86 -14.90 16.61
C ASN A 3 0.05 -15.76 15.62
N HIS A 4 -0.12 -17.04 15.94
CA HIS A 4 -0.94 -17.94 15.15
C HIS A 4 -2.41 -17.58 15.39
N ILE A 5 -2.93 -16.68 14.56
CA ILE A 5 -4.35 -16.31 14.59
C ILE A 5 -5.15 -17.54 14.16
N SER A 6 -5.92 -18.11 15.08
CA SER A 6 -6.75 -19.28 14.82
C SER A 6 -7.72 -19.01 13.66
N SER A 7 -7.78 -19.92 12.69
CA SER A 7 -8.71 -19.83 11.55
C SER A 7 -10.16 -19.65 12.02
N ARG A 8 -10.52 -20.20 13.18
CA ARG A 8 -11.84 -20.03 13.79
C ARG A 8 -12.12 -18.58 14.20
N ALA A 9 -11.12 -17.88 14.73
CA ALA A 9 -11.24 -16.48 15.09
C ALA A 9 -11.41 -15.59 13.85
N LEU A 10 -10.72 -15.91 12.74
CA LEU A 10 -10.89 -15.21 11.47
C LEU A 10 -12.30 -15.42 10.88
N LEU A 11 -12.80 -16.65 10.90
CA LEU A 11 -14.14 -16.99 10.41
C LEU A 11 -15.23 -16.31 11.26
N HIS A 12 -15.08 -16.31 12.58
CA HIS A 12 -15.99 -15.60 13.46
C HIS A 12 -16.01 -14.09 13.18
N ARG A 13 -14.82 -13.48 13.03
CA ARG A 13 -14.71 -12.04 12.74
C ARG A 13 -15.28 -11.68 11.36
N ARG A 14 -15.11 -12.53 10.36
CA ARG A 14 -15.78 -12.43 9.06
C ARG A 14 -17.30 -12.40 9.22
N ASP A 15 -17.86 -13.31 10.01
CA ASP A 15 -19.31 -13.42 10.19
C ASP A 15 -19.88 -12.21 10.94
N VAL A 16 -19.18 -11.74 11.97
CA VAL A 16 -19.53 -10.50 12.68
C VAL A 16 -19.58 -9.30 11.73
N ILE A 17 -18.58 -9.17 10.84
CA ILE A 17 -18.53 -8.08 9.86
C ILE A 17 -19.67 -8.22 8.84
N LYS A 18 -19.88 -9.42 8.28
CA LYS A 18 -20.91 -9.68 7.26
C LYS A 18 -22.33 -9.51 7.78
N ASN A 19 -22.58 -9.88 9.04
CA ASN A 19 -23.90 -9.80 9.66
C ASN A 19 -24.21 -8.40 10.19
N ASN A 20 -23.29 -7.43 10.06
CA ASN A 20 -23.58 -6.06 10.43
C ASN A 20 -24.68 -5.51 9.49
N PRO A 21 -25.80 -4.99 10.01
CA PRO A 21 -26.90 -4.48 9.18
C PRO A 21 -26.47 -3.38 8.21
N ARG A 22 -25.42 -2.63 8.55
CA ARG A 22 -24.85 -1.53 7.75
C ARG A 22 -23.70 -1.98 6.85
N PHE A 23 -23.40 -3.27 6.78
CA PHE A 23 -22.30 -3.77 5.95
C PHE A 23 -22.46 -3.37 4.49
N SER A 24 -23.66 -3.56 3.92
CA SER A 24 -23.95 -3.18 2.53
C SER A 24 -23.86 -1.66 2.29
N GLU A 25 -24.31 -0.85 3.25
CA GLU A 25 -24.16 0.62 3.19
C GLU A 25 -22.70 1.04 3.19
N ALA A 26 -21.89 0.45 4.07
CA ALA A 26 -20.45 0.72 4.13
C ALA A 26 -19.72 0.34 2.83
N ILE A 27 -20.13 -0.77 2.19
CA ILE A 27 -19.58 -1.17 0.87
C ILE A 27 -19.98 -0.15 -0.21
N LEU A 28 -21.22 0.32 -0.22
CA LEU A 28 -21.70 1.33 -1.16
C LEU A 28 -20.99 2.68 -0.95
N GLU A 29 -20.84 3.11 0.30
CA GLU A 29 -20.14 4.34 0.65
C GLU A 29 -18.66 4.27 0.23
N HIS A 30 -18.00 3.15 0.49
CA HIS A 30 -16.65 2.88 0.01
C HIS A 30 -16.57 2.92 -1.52
N TYR A 31 -17.56 2.36 -2.22
CA TYR A 31 -17.63 2.45 -3.68
C TYR A 31 -17.78 3.90 -4.16
N THR A 32 -18.70 4.68 -3.59
CA THR A 32 -18.94 6.07 -3.99
C THR A 32 -17.73 6.97 -3.79
N ILE A 33 -17.03 6.83 -2.65
CA ILE A 33 -15.79 7.56 -2.37
C ILE A 33 -14.72 7.24 -3.43
N ASN A 34 -14.58 5.96 -3.77
CA ASN A 34 -13.57 5.50 -4.72
C ASN A 34 -13.92 5.76 -6.19
N ASP A 35 -15.20 5.78 -6.58
CA ASP A 35 -15.64 5.93 -7.97
C ASP A 35 -15.11 7.22 -8.60
N ALA A 36 -15.20 8.34 -7.88
CA ALA A 36 -14.69 9.64 -8.33
C ALA A 36 -13.16 9.62 -8.53
N ILE A 37 -12.43 8.82 -7.75
CA ILE A 37 -10.97 8.70 -7.83
C ILE A 37 -10.59 7.78 -9.00
N TYR A 38 -11.27 6.63 -9.12
CA TYR A 38 -11.04 5.67 -10.20
C TYR A 38 -11.31 6.26 -11.57
N LYS A 39 -12.36 7.08 -11.71
CA LYS A 39 -12.66 7.80 -12.95
C LYS A 39 -11.55 8.76 -13.40
N LYS A 40 -10.76 9.33 -12.47
CA LYS A 40 -9.66 10.23 -12.82
C LYS A 40 -8.47 9.52 -13.46
N GLN A 41 -8.16 8.29 -13.02
CA GLN A 41 -7.06 7.50 -13.60
C GLN A 41 -7.41 6.00 -13.69
N PRO A 42 -8.35 5.60 -14.58
CA PRO A 42 -8.91 4.24 -14.58
C PRO A 42 -7.86 3.15 -14.79
N LEU A 43 -6.91 3.37 -15.70
CA LEU A 43 -5.83 2.42 -15.98
C LEU A 43 -4.85 2.26 -14.82
N PHE A 44 -4.56 3.36 -14.12
CA PHE A 44 -3.68 3.32 -12.95
C PHE A 44 -4.31 2.50 -11.83
N TYR A 45 -5.59 2.73 -11.52
CA TYR A 45 -6.26 2.02 -10.45
C TYR A 45 -6.55 0.56 -10.80
N LYS A 46 -6.94 0.25 -12.05
CA LYS A 46 -6.99 -1.14 -12.52
C LYS A 46 -5.66 -1.87 -12.33
N THR A 47 -4.55 -1.16 -12.57
CA THR A 47 -3.19 -1.71 -12.45
C THR A 47 -2.78 -1.89 -11.00
N MET A 48 -3.12 -0.95 -10.10
CA MET A 48 -2.70 -0.99 -8.68
C MET A 48 -3.58 -1.85 -7.79
N LEU A 49 -4.87 -2.00 -8.10
CA LEU A 49 -5.81 -2.80 -7.32
C LEU A 49 -5.69 -4.31 -7.56
N GLN A 50 -4.75 -4.74 -8.40
CA GLN A 50 -4.34 -6.14 -8.42
C GLN A 50 -3.76 -6.49 -7.04
N GLU A 51 -4.31 -7.52 -6.40
CA GLU A 51 -4.05 -7.90 -4.99
C GLU A 51 -2.57 -7.80 -4.59
N ALA A 52 -1.68 -8.42 -5.38
CA ALA A 52 -0.24 -8.42 -5.10
C ALA A 52 0.38 -7.01 -5.06
N ARG A 53 -0.09 -6.07 -5.91
CA ARG A 53 0.45 -4.71 -6.01
C ARG A 53 -0.09 -3.82 -4.91
N PHE A 54 -1.37 -3.97 -4.60
CA PHE A 54 -1.99 -3.27 -3.49
C PHE A 54 -1.31 -3.63 -2.15
N ASN A 55 -1.04 -4.92 -1.92
CA ASN A 55 -0.35 -5.38 -0.72
C ASN A 55 1.07 -4.80 -0.60
N ILE A 56 1.80 -4.67 -1.72
CA ILE A 56 3.12 -4.01 -1.72
C ILE A 56 2.99 -2.52 -1.35
N ILE A 57 2.00 -1.81 -1.90
CA ILE A 57 1.80 -0.39 -1.61
C ILE A 57 1.44 -0.19 -0.13
N LEU A 58 0.52 -1.00 0.40
CA LEU A 58 0.12 -0.94 1.80
C LEU A 58 1.32 -1.20 2.73
N ALA A 59 2.12 -2.24 2.43
CA ALA A 59 3.33 -2.54 3.18
C ALA A 59 4.34 -1.39 3.14
N MET A 60 4.57 -0.79 1.96
CA MET A 60 5.43 0.39 1.83
C MET A 60 4.93 1.56 2.68
N CYS A 61 3.63 1.83 2.71
CA CYS A 61 3.06 2.85 3.58
C CYS A 61 3.35 2.53 5.05
N CYS A 62 3.13 1.29 5.51
CA CYS A 62 3.44 0.89 6.87
C CYS A 62 4.93 1.07 7.21
N PHE A 63 5.84 0.73 6.30
CA PHE A 63 7.28 0.85 6.55
C PHE A 63 7.75 2.30 6.57
N ILE A 64 7.28 3.13 5.64
CA ILE A 64 7.67 4.53 5.55
C ILE A 64 7.08 5.33 6.72
N PHE A 65 5.77 5.21 6.98
CA PHE A 65 5.12 5.97 8.05
C PHE A 65 5.37 5.40 9.45
N GLY A 66 5.75 4.12 9.54
CA GLY A 66 6.20 3.49 10.78
C GLY A 66 7.69 3.70 11.07
N ASN A 67 8.39 4.54 10.30
CA ASN A 67 9.84 4.78 10.40
C ASN A 67 10.69 3.49 10.37
N GLN A 68 10.24 2.46 9.65
CA GLN A 68 10.97 1.19 9.49
C GLN A 68 11.85 1.16 8.24
N ALA A 69 11.58 2.02 7.25
CA ALA A 69 12.39 2.12 6.04
C ALA A 69 12.41 3.54 5.47
N GLU A 70 13.61 3.97 5.06
CA GLU A 70 13.84 5.28 4.46
C GLU A 70 14.46 5.17 3.06
N SER A 71 14.74 3.94 2.60
CA SER A 71 15.39 3.65 1.33
C SER A 71 14.76 2.48 0.56
N VAL A 72 15.00 2.47 -0.75
CA VAL A 72 14.55 1.41 -1.66
C VAL A 72 15.14 0.05 -1.27
N SER A 73 16.38 0.00 -0.77
CA SER A 73 17.02 -1.25 -0.32
C SER A 73 16.30 -1.83 0.89
N GLU A 74 16.02 -1.01 1.91
CA GLU A 74 15.32 -1.43 3.13
C GLU A 74 13.90 -1.93 2.82
N ILE A 75 13.17 -1.23 1.95
CA ILE A 75 11.82 -1.66 1.54
C ILE A 75 11.86 -3.05 0.87
N LYS A 76 12.83 -3.30 -0.03
CA LYS A 76 12.98 -4.61 -0.68
C LYS A 76 13.29 -5.70 0.34
N GLU A 77 14.16 -5.42 1.30
CA GLU A 77 14.54 -6.35 2.35
C GLU A 77 13.35 -6.70 3.24
N LEU A 78 12.60 -5.70 3.71
CA LEU A 78 11.39 -5.91 4.52
C LEU A 78 10.32 -6.69 3.76
N CYS A 79 10.03 -6.32 2.51
CA CYS A 79 9.07 -7.07 1.68
C CYS A 79 9.48 -8.53 1.48
N SER A 80 10.78 -8.80 1.31
CA SER A 80 11.29 -10.17 1.16
C SER A 80 11.21 -10.94 2.49
N ARG A 81 11.63 -10.29 3.60
CA ARG A 81 11.61 -10.86 4.95
C ARG A 81 10.21 -11.25 5.39
N TYR A 82 9.22 -10.40 5.12
CA TYR A 82 7.81 -10.64 5.45
C TYR A 82 7.06 -11.43 4.37
N LYS A 83 7.75 -11.92 3.32
CA LYS A 83 7.17 -12.70 2.21
C LYS A 83 6.00 -11.99 1.52
N ILE A 84 6.07 -10.66 1.43
CA ILE A 84 5.04 -9.82 0.82
C ILE A 84 5.19 -9.86 -0.71
N ALA A 85 6.42 -9.69 -1.20
CA ALA A 85 6.70 -9.67 -2.64
C ALA A 85 8.19 -9.87 -2.95
N SER A 86 8.47 -10.25 -4.19
CA SER A 86 9.84 -10.30 -4.70
C SER A 86 10.46 -8.89 -4.79
N PRO A 87 11.81 -8.76 -4.69
CA PRO A 87 12.50 -7.48 -4.90
C PRO A 87 12.16 -6.81 -6.24
N ASN A 88 11.95 -7.58 -7.30
CA ASN A 88 11.62 -7.06 -8.63
C ASN A 88 10.21 -6.46 -8.67
N SER A 89 9.24 -7.13 -8.04
CA SER A 89 7.88 -6.62 -7.92
C SER A 89 7.84 -5.29 -7.15
N VAL A 90 8.63 -5.18 -6.09
CA VAL A 90 8.78 -3.93 -5.31
C VAL A 90 9.38 -2.82 -6.17
N ILE A 91 10.44 -3.10 -6.94
CA ILE A 91 11.05 -2.11 -7.86
C ILE A 91 10.04 -1.64 -8.91
N ALA A 92 9.24 -2.54 -9.47
CA ALA A 92 8.20 -2.18 -10.44
C ALA A 92 7.19 -1.20 -9.82
N ILE A 93 6.73 -1.45 -8.59
CA ILE A 93 5.81 -0.55 -7.88
C ILE A 93 6.45 0.80 -7.58
N ILE A 94 7.68 0.81 -7.05
CA ILE A 94 8.43 2.05 -6.80
C ILE A 94 8.58 2.86 -8.08
N THR A 95 8.87 2.19 -9.21
CA THR A 95 8.99 2.84 -10.52
C THR A 95 7.68 3.50 -10.93
N ILE A 96 6.55 2.79 -10.83
CA ILE A 96 5.24 3.36 -11.20
C ILE A 96 4.87 4.52 -10.28
N LEU A 97 5.07 4.40 -8.97
CA LEU A 97 4.78 5.47 -8.01
C LEU A 97 5.66 6.70 -8.26
N ARG A 98 6.93 6.50 -8.61
CA ARG A 98 7.85 7.59 -8.97
C ARG A 98 7.43 8.27 -10.26
N THR A 99 7.20 7.49 -11.33
CA THR A 99 6.81 8.02 -12.65
C THR A 99 5.48 8.77 -12.59
N THR A 100 4.57 8.38 -11.70
CA THR A 100 3.29 9.07 -11.51
C THR A 100 3.35 10.25 -10.51
N GLY A 101 4.52 10.53 -9.94
CA GLY A 101 4.78 11.67 -9.06
C GLY A 101 4.23 11.50 -7.63
N ARG A 102 3.94 10.28 -7.19
CA ARG A 102 3.39 9.99 -5.84
C ARG A 102 4.49 9.81 -4.78
N ILE A 103 5.67 9.41 -5.22
CA ILE A 103 6.88 9.36 -4.38
C ILE A 103 8.02 10.05 -5.11
N ARG A 104 9.00 10.50 -4.34
CA ARG A 104 10.30 10.96 -4.84
C ARG A 104 11.39 10.02 -4.35
N THR A 105 12.42 9.85 -5.17
CA THR A 105 13.61 9.07 -4.83
C THR A 105 14.86 9.87 -5.17
N TRP A 106 15.85 9.88 -4.29
CA TRP A 106 17.12 10.57 -4.49
C TRP A 106 18.26 9.76 -3.89
N ARG A 107 19.50 10.04 -4.32
CA ARG A 107 20.68 9.41 -3.73
C ARG A 107 20.98 10.07 -2.39
N CYS A 108 21.31 9.28 -1.38
CA CYS A 108 21.79 9.79 -0.10
C CYS A 108 23.12 10.53 -0.33
N GLU A 109 23.34 11.63 0.38
CA GLU A 109 24.57 12.42 0.25
C GLU A 109 25.75 11.72 0.93
N GLU A 110 25.49 11.06 2.05
CA GLU A 110 26.47 10.32 2.86
C GLU A 110 26.82 8.96 2.24
N ASP A 111 25.85 8.30 1.58
CA ASP A 111 26.07 7.07 0.83
C ASP A 111 25.27 7.07 -0.48
N ARG A 112 25.95 7.36 -1.59
CA ARG A 112 25.34 7.39 -2.93
C ARG A 112 24.81 6.02 -3.38
N ARG A 113 25.19 4.91 -2.73
CA ARG A 113 24.62 3.58 -3.00
C ARG A 113 23.20 3.47 -2.43
N LYS A 114 22.88 4.21 -1.38
CA LYS A 114 21.55 4.26 -0.77
C LYS A 114 20.63 5.21 -1.55
N THR A 115 19.52 4.68 -2.05
CA THR A 115 18.46 5.47 -2.69
C THR A 115 17.36 5.72 -1.68
N ARG A 116 17.26 6.95 -1.19
CA ARG A 116 16.20 7.42 -0.29
C ARG A 116 14.86 7.47 -1.00
N VAL A 117 13.78 7.35 -0.23
CA VAL A 117 12.41 7.45 -0.72
C VAL A 117 11.54 8.22 0.26
N ALA A 118 10.66 9.07 -0.28
CA ALA A 118 9.64 9.77 0.51
C ALA A 118 8.38 10.01 -0.32
N PRO A 119 7.20 10.08 0.31
CA PRO A 119 5.98 10.46 -0.37
C PRO A 119 6.04 11.94 -0.80
N THR A 120 5.37 12.27 -1.90
CA THR A 120 5.12 13.67 -2.31
C THR A 120 3.81 14.16 -1.72
N GLU A 121 3.58 15.47 -1.76
CA GLU A 121 2.29 16.05 -1.36
C GLU A 121 1.12 15.46 -2.15
N LYS A 122 1.29 15.27 -3.46
CA LYS A 122 0.32 14.57 -4.32
C LYS A 122 0.04 13.16 -3.79
N GLY A 123 1.09 12.40 -3.50
CA GLY A 123 0.97 11.04 -2.96
C GLY A 123 0.21 11.02 -1.63
N LEU A 124 0.51 11.94 -0.73
CA LEU A 124 -0.18 12.06 0.57
C LEU A 124 -1.65 12.46 0.40
N ASN A 125 -1.96 13.42 -0.46
CA ASN A 125 -3.33 13.87 -0.69
C ASN A 125 -4.20 12.78 -1.32
N GLU A 126 -3.65 12.00 -2.25
CA GLU A 126 -4.36 10.87 -2.82
C GLU A 126 -4.50 9.71 -1.82
N LEU A 127 -3.46 9.41 -1.03
CA LEU A 127 -3.53 8.38 0.01
C LEU A 127 -4.57 8.72 1.08
N LYS A 128 -4.63 9.98 1.53
CA LYS A 128 -5.66 10.43 2.48
C LYS A 128 -7.06 10.17 1.96
N ARG A 129 -7.32 10.45 0.68
CA ARG A 129 -8.61 10.18 0.03
C ARG A 129 -8.94 8.69 -0.10
N TYR A 130 -7.95 7.81 -0.05
CA TYR A 130 -8.16 6.35 0.01
C TYR A 130 -8.49 5.83 1.40
N MET A 131 -8.03 6.54 2.45
CA MET A 131 -8.19 6.15 3.85
C MET A 131 -9.36 6.85 4.55
N SER A 132 -9.95 7.86 3.90
CA SER A 132 -11.15 8.58 4.35
C SER A 132 -12.39 7.87 3.82
#